data_AF-A0A353GWD0-F1
#
_entry.id   AF-A0A353GWD0-F1
#
_cell.length_a   1.000
_cell.length_b   1.000
_cell.length_c   1.000
_cell.angle_alpha   90.00
_cell.angle_beta   90.00
_cell.angle_gamma   90.00
#
_symmetry.space_group_name_H-M   'P 1'
#
loop_
_entity.id
_entity.type
_entity.pdbx_description
1 polymer ?
#
loop_
_entity_poly.entity_id
_entity_poly.type
_entity_poly.pdbx_seq_one_letter_code
_entity_poly.pdbx_strand_id
1 'polypeptide(L)'
;MTQNELSEKLGFSKRYIAKIESGVKPSVEAFKKLAYFFDVPIEYLVSDNEKAPLTLLVQNEELLNAFMEVERMNAEDQKIVLELIKAFIAKRNFDKGM
;
A
#
# COMPACT_ATOMS: atom_id res chain seq x y z
N MET A 1 -8.41 -12.06 -11.12
CA MET A 1 -7.20 -12.74 -11.62
C MET A 1 -7.17 -14.14 -11.03
N THR A 2 -6.97 -15.17 -11.85
CA THR A 2 -6.86 -16.57 -11.40
C THR A 2 -5.40 -16.96 -11.12
N GLN A 3 -5.16 -18.05 -10.37
CA GLN A 3 -3.81 -18.60 -10.17
C GLN A 3 -3.11 -18.95 -11.49
N ASN A 4 -3.87 -19.42 -12.48
CA ASN A 4 -3.33 -19.72 -13.81
C ASN A 4 -2.82 -18.44 -14.48
N GLU A 5 -3.65 -17.41 -14.54
CA GLU A 5 -3.29 -16.10 -15.12
C GLU A 5 -2.09 -15.48 -14.41
N LEU A 6 -2.04 -15.56 -13.08
CA LEU A 6 -0.92 -15.05 -12.28
C LEU A 6 0.37 -15.82 -12.58
N SER A 7 0.28 -17.15 -12.70
CA SER A 7 1.42 -18.02 -13.01
C SER A 7 2.02 -17.69 -14.39
N GLU A 8 1.17 -17.47 -15.39
CA GLU A 8 1.58 -17.08 -16.75
C GLU A 8 2.23 -15.70 -16.76
N LYS A 9 1.62 -14.71 -16.09
CA LYS A 9 2.14 -13.34 -16.03
C LYS A 9 3.49 -13.24 -15.31
N LEU A 10 3.73 -14.04 -14.27
CA LEU A 10 4.96 -14.00 -13.47
C LEU A 10 6.04 -14.98 -13.96
N GLY A 11 5.71 -15.87 -14.90
CA GLY A 11 6.59 -16.97 -15.32
C GLY A 11 6.83 -17.99 -14.20
N PHE A 12 5.83 -18.22 -13.35
CA PHE A 12 5.86 -19.22 -12.29
C PHE A 12 5.01 -20.43 -12.66
N SER A 13 5.31 -21.59 -12.07
CA SER A 13 4.39 -22.73 -12.21
C SER A 13 3.16 -22.53 -11.33
N LYS A 14 1.99 -22.99 -11.79
CA LYS A 14 0.77 -22.99 -10.97
C LYS A 14 0.97 -23.65 -9.59
N ARG A 15 1.72 -24.75 -9.55
CA ARG A 15 2.06 -25.46 -8.31
C ARG A 15 2.90 -24.59 -7.37
N TYR A 16 3.77 -23.75 -7.90
CA TYR A 16 4.57 -22.84 -7.09
C TYR A 16 3.72 -21.71 -6.50
N ILE A 17 2.83 -21.10 -7.29
CA ILE A 17 1.84 -20.13 -6.81
C ILE A 17 1.00 -20.74 -5.67
N ALA A 18 0.45 -21.94 -5.87
CA ALA A 18 -0.35 -22.60 -4.85
C ALA A 18 0.42 -22.85 -3.53
N LYS A 19 1.73 -23.16 -3.61
CA LYS A 19 2.58 -23.31 -2.42
C LYS A 19 2.76 -21.98 -1.67
N ILE A 20 2.98 -20.89 -2.41
CA ILE A 20 3.14 -19.55 -1.82
C ILE A 20 1.87 -19.16 -1.07
N GLU A 21 0.71 -19.32 -1.72
CA GLU A 21 -0.59 -19.01 -1.12
C GLU A 21 -0.93 -19.90 0.08
N SER A 22 -0.40 -21.13 0.13
CA SER A 22 -0.52 -22.01 1.30
C SER A 22 0.48 -21.69 2.42
N GLY A 23 1.22 -20.58 2.33
CA GLY A 23 2.14 -20.11 3.37
C GLY A 23 3.61 -20.53 3.21
N VAL A 24 3.98 -21.18 2.10
CA VAL A 24 5.41 -21.46 1.83
C VAL A 24 6.11 -20.17 1.43
N LYS A 25 7.10 -19.73 2.21
CA LYS A 25 7.86 -18.51 1.89
C LYS A 25 8.61 -18.67 0.55
N PRO A 26 8.37 -17.78 -0.44
CA PRO A 26 9.09 -17.80 -1.71
C PRO A 26 10.56 -17.34 -1.56
N SER A 27 11.32 -17.44 -2.64
CA SER A 27 12.67 -16.85 -2.69
C SER A 27 12.58 -15.32 -2.73
N VAL A 28 13.69 -14.64 -2.37
CA VAL A 28 13.78 -13.17 -2.45
C VAL A 28 13.46 -12.65 -3.86
N GLU A 29 13.92 -13.35 -4.89
CA GLU A 29 13.66 -12.98 -6.28
C GLU A 29 12.17 -13.10 -6.64
N ALA A 30 11.50 -14.12 -6.11
CA ALA A 30 10.06 -14.27 -6.29
C ALA A 30 9.27 -13.20 -5.52
N PHE A 31 9.71 -12.81 -4.30
CA PHE A 31 9.15 -11.66 -3.59
C PHE A 31 9.28 -10.37 -4.40
N LYS A 32 10.45 -10.08 -4.98
CA LYS A 32 10.66 -8.89 -5.83
C LYS A 32 9.72 -8.87 -7.02
N LYS A 33 9.57 -10.00 -7.72
CA LYS A 33 8.64 -10.10 -8.86
C LYS A 33 7.19 -9.89 -8.44
N LEU A 34 6.77 -10.46 -7.32
CA LEU A 34 5.42 -10.27 -6.78
C LEU A 34 5.18 -8.82 -6.39
N ALA A 35 6.10 -8.21 -5.64
CA ALA A 35 6.03 -6.82 -5.21
C ALA A 35 5.91 -5.86 -6.40
N TYR A 36 6.78 -6.05 -7.40
CA TYR A 36 6.72 -5.29 -8.65
C TYR A 36 5.40 -5.48 -9.40
N PHE A 37 4.90 -6.72 -9.50
CA PHE A 37 3.67 -7.01 -10.21
C PHE A 37 2.41 -6.43 -9.55
N PHE A 38 2.36 -6.46 -8.23
CA PHE A 38 1.24 -5.93 -7.45
C PHE A 38 1.39 -4.43 -7.12
N ASP A 39 2.51 -3.82 -7.53
CA ASP A 39 2.85 -2.42 -7.24
C ASP A 39 2.80 -2.12 -5.73
N VAL A 40 3.42 -2.98 -4.95
CA VAL A 40 3.54 -2.85 -3.49
C VAL A 40 4.99 -2.95 -3.05
N PRO A 41 5.37 -2.32 -1.93
CA PRO A 41 6.67 -2.56 -1.30
C PRO A 41 6.87 -4.03 -0.94
N ILE A 42 8.11 -4.55 -0.99
CA ILE A 42 8.40 -5.95 -0.65
C ILE A 42 8.00 -6.25 0.79
N GLU A 43 8.18 -5.29 1.68
CA GLU A 43 7.84 -5.35 3.09
C GLU A 43 6.34 -5.66 3.30
N TYR A 44 5.47 -5.21 2.39
CA TYR A 44 4.03 -5.55 2.40
C TYR A 44 3.80 -7.07 2.30
N LEU A 45 4.61 -7.76 1.50
CA LEU A 45 4.49 -9.21 1.28
C LEU A 45 5.18 -10.05 2.34
N VAL A 46 6.10 -9.46 3.09
CA VAL A 46 6.95 -10.16 4.07
C VAL A 46 6.47 -9.94 5.51
N SER A 47 5.70 -8.87 5.77
CA SER A 47 5.23 -8.57 7.12
C SER A 47 4.21 -9.60 7.60
N ASP A 48 4.44 -10.17 8.79
CA ASP A 48 3.48 -11.06 9.47
C ASP A 48 2.28 -10.28 10.07
N ASN A 49 2.21 -8.96 9.85
CA ASN A 49 1.10 -8.11 10.27
C ASN A 49 0.14 -7.88 9.09
N GLU A 50 -1.11 -8.33 9.21
CA GLU A 50 -2.18 -8.08 8.21
C GLU A 50 -2.45 -6.58 7.97
N LYS A 51 -2.02 -5.73 8.90
CA LYS A 51 -1.96 -4.29 8.72
C LYS A 51 -0.58 -3.96 8.20
N ALA A 52 -0.41 -4.00 6.87
CA ALA A 52 0.72 -3.34 6.24
C ALA A 52 0.81 -1.93 6.84
N PRO A 53 1.92 -1.58 7.51
CA PRO A 53 1.91 -0.38 8.32
C PRO A 53 1.81 0.80 7.35
N LEU A 54 0.91 1.74 7.65
CA LEU A 54 0.77 3.02 6.94
C LEU A 54 2.12 3.73 6.71
N THR A 55 3.13 3.36 7.52
CA THR A 55 4.56 3.70 7.37
C THR A 55 5.16 3.35 6.01
N LEU A 56 4.59 2.43 5.23
CA LEU A 56 5.10 2.07 3.90
C LEU A 56 4.60 2.99 2.78
N LEU A 57 3.47 3.68 2.99
CA LEU A 57 2.85 4.54 1.98
C LEU A 57 3.18 6.02 2.20
N VAL A 58 3.39 6.42 3.45
CA VAL A 58 3.72 7.79 3.83
C VAL A 58 5.16 7.83 4.32
N GLN A 59 6.07 8.33 3.47
CA GLN A 59 7.50 8.45 3.79
C GLN A 59 7.79 9.53 4.85
N ASN A 60 6.89 10.51 4.98
CA ASN A 60 7.04 11.59 5.95
C ASN A 60 6.40 11.18 7.29
N GLU A 61 7.23 10.92 8.29
CA GLU A 61 6.78 10.49 9.63
C GLU A 61 5.86 11.51 10.31
N GLU A 62 6.08 12.80 10.10
CA GLU A 62 5.25 13.86 10.68
C GLU A 62 3.83 13.82 10.10
N LEU A 63 3.69 13.65 8.77
CA LEU A 63 2.38 13.49 8.13
C LEU A 63 1.66 12.21 8.60
N LEU A 64 2.41 11.12 8.80
CA LEU A 64 1.84 9.89 9.31
C LEU A 64 1.33 10.06 10.75
N ASN A 65 2.12 10.69 11.62
CA ASN A 65 1.72 10.94 13.01
C ASN A 65 0.50 11.85 13.07
N ALA A 66 0.47 12.93 12.27
CA ALA A 66 -0.69 13.80 12.16
C ALA A 66 -1.95 13.03 11.71
N PHE A 67 -1.82 12.11 10.74
CA PHE A 67 -2.93 11.25 10.34
C PHE A 67 -3.43 10.35 11.49
N MET A 68 -2.52 9.68 12.21
CA MET A 68 -2.88 8.81 13.34
C MET A 68 -3.55 9.59 14.48
N GLU A 69 -3.16 10.83 14.72
CA GLU A 69 -3.82 11.71 15.69
C GLU A 69 -5.24 12.04 15.24
N VAL A 70 -5.42 12.43 13.98
CA VAL A 70 -6.73 12.77 13.40
C VAL A 70 -7.67 11.56 13.40
N GLU A 71 -7.17 10.35 13.11
CA GLU A 71 -7.96 9.12 13.14
C GLU A 71 -8.59 8.85 14.52
N ARG A 72 -7.98 9.33 15.60
CA ARG A 72 -8.48 9.18 16.98
C ARG A 72 -9.44 10.27 17.42
N MET A 73 -9.62 11.33 16.62
CA MET A 73 -10.53 12.43 16.91
C MET A 73 -12.00 12.03 16.66
N ASN A 74 -12.93 12.88 17.09
CA ASN A 74 -14.35 12.70 16.76
C ASN A 74 -14.62 13.00 15.27
N ALA A 75 -15.78 12.57 14.78
CA ALA A 75 -16.14 12.69 13.37
C ALA A 75 -16.23 14.14 12.86
N GLU A 76 -16.58 15.10 13.73
CA GLU A 76 -16.66 16.51 13.36
C GLU A 76 -15.26 17.08 13.12
N ASP A 77 -14.34 16.85 14.05
CA ASP A 77 -12.95 17.31 13.93
C ASP A 77 -12.25 16.66 12.73
N GLN A 78 -12.47 15.36 12.51
CA GLN A 78 -11.97 14.66 11.32
C GLN A 78 -12.44 15.30 10.02
N LYS A 79 -13.73 15.67 9.95
CA LYS A 79 -14.32 16.33 8.78
C LYS A 79 -13.66 17.68 8.51
N ILE A 80 -13.46 18.49 9.55
CA ILE A 80 -12.80 19.81 9.42
C ILE A 80 -11.38 19.65 8.87
N VAL A 81 -10.58 18.74 9.43
CA VAL A 81 -9.22 18.49 8.96
C VAL A 81 -9.19 18.04 7.49
N LEU A 82 -10.10 17.14 7.11
CA LEU A 82 -10.22 16.70 5.71
C LEU A 82 -10.58 17.85 4.76
N GLU A 83 -11.46 18.78 5.17
CA GLU A 83 -11.80 19.97 4.36
C GLU A 83 -10.60 20.89 4.17
N LEU A 84 -9.79 21.12 5.21
CA LEU A 84 -8.56 21.92 5.13
C LEU A 84 -7.53 21.30 4.17
N ILE A 85 -7.29 19.98 4.28
CA ILE A 85 -6.38 19.26 3.39
C ILE A 85 -6.85 19.38 1.93
N LYS A 86 -8.15 19.17 1.67
CA LYS A 86 -8.74 19.29 0.33
C LYS A 86 -8.59 20.71 -0.23
N ALA A 87 -8.85 21.73 0.58
CA ALA A 87 -8.70 23.12 0.18
C ALA A 87 -7.24 23.44 -0.23
N PHE A 88 -6.25 22.94 0.52
CA PHE A 88 -4.85 23.14 0.20
C PHE A 88 -4.43 22.43 -1.10
N ILE A 89 -4.87 21.18 -1.30
CA ILE A 89 -4.62 20.43 -2.54
C ILE A 89 -5.23 21.15 -3.75
N ALA A 90 -6.48 21.62 -3.63
CA ALA A 90 -7.17 22.35 -4.69
C ALA A 90 -6.42 23.63 -5.08
N LYS A 91 -5.99 24.42 -4.09
CA LYS A 91 -5.18 25.63 -4.31
C LYS A 91 -3.88 25.31 -5.06
N ARG A 92 -3.13 24.30 -4.64
CA ARG A 92 -1.87 23.91 -5.28
C ARG A 92 -2.05 23.44 -6.72
N ASN A 93 -3.16 22.76 -7.01
CA ASN A 93 -3.47 22.32 -8.37
C ASN A 93 -3.86 23.49 -9.27
N PHE A 94 -4.59 24.48 -8.74
CA PHE A 94 -4.89 25.72 -9.46
C PHE A 94 -3.62 26.50 -9.80
N ASP A 95 -2.72 26.69 -8.83
CA ASP A 95 -1.46 27.42 -9.01
C ASP A 95 -0.50 26.75 -10.02
N LYS A 96 -0.62 25.43 -10.25
CA LYS A 96 0.17 24.68 -11.24
C LYS A 96 -0.44 24.67 -12.65
N GLY A 97 -1.71 25.05 -12.79
CA GLY A 97 -2.43 25.10 -14.06
C GLY A 97 -2.32 26.44 -14.79
N MET A 98 -1.70 27.44 -14.17
CA MET A 98 -1.23 28.70 -14.78
C MET A 98 0.25 28.59 -15.14
#